data_AF-A0A2D6XA57-F1
#
_entry.id   AF-A0A2D6XA57-F1
#
_cell.length_a   1.000
_cell.length_b   1.000
_cell.length_c   1.000
_cell.angle_alpha   90.00
_cell.angle_beta   90.00
_cell.angle_gamma   90.00
#
_symmetry.space_group_name_H-M   'P 1'
#
loop_
_entity.id
_entity.type
_entity.pdbx_description
1 polymer ?
#
loop_
_entity_poly.entity_id
_entity_poly.type
_entity_poly.pdbx_seq_one_letter_code
_entity_poly.pdbx_strand_id
1 'polypeptide(L)'
;MKTTHIDRDTAKQYIYKTNGKIFSAVFTKKNGEKRRMVCRQGVAKYVKGVGLKFKPEERDLIGVFDMHKKAYRFINVKTLEQLKTKGITYKVQ
;
A
#
# COMPACT_ATOMS: atom_id res chain seq x y z
N MET A 1 -7.74 7.59 -20.65
CA MET A 1 -6.94 6.64 -19.85
C MET A 1 -7.83 5.47 -19.43
N LYS A 2 -7.49 4.22 -19.81
CA LYS A 2 -8.27 3.05 -19.41
C LYS A 2 -8.14 2.83 -17.90
N THR A 3 -9.27 2.85 -17.20
CA THR A 3 -9.32 2.56 -15.77
C THR A 3 -9.71 1.10 -15.61
N THR A 4 -8.83 0.29 -15.04
CA THR A 4 -9.08 -1.14 -14.82
C THR A 4 -9.61 -1.34 -13.40
N HIS A 5 -10.68 -2.09 -13.24
CA HIS A 5 -11.24 -2.41 -11.94
C HIS A 5 -10.68 -3.75 -11.45
N ILE A 6 -10.31 -3.83 -10.17
CA ILE A 6 -9.80 -5.04 -9.51
C ILE A 6 -10.41 -5.15 -8.11
N ASP A 7 -10.50 -6.37 -7.59
CA ASP A 7 -10.87 -6.60 -6.19
C ASP A 7 -9.69 -6.30 -5.24
N ARG A 8 -9.98 -6.29 -3.93
CA ARG A 8 -9.03 -6.00 -2.86
C ARG A 8 -7.89 -7.03 -2.75
N ASP A 9 -8.18 -8.30 -2.99
CA ASP A 9 -7.18 -9.37 -2.92
C ASP A 9 -6.21 -9.26 -4.09
N THR A 10 -6.72 -9.01 -5.29
CA THR A 10 -5.92 -8.72 -6.47
C THR A 10 -5.04 -7.48 -6.26
N ALA A 11 -5.59 -6.42 -5.65
CA ALA A 11 -4.80 -5.24 -5.31
C ALA A 11 -3.66 -5.55 -4.31
N LYS A 12 -3.95 -6.35 -3.28
CA LYS A 12 -2.96 -6.83 -2.31
C LYS A 12 -1.86 -7.65 -3.00
N GLN A 13 -2.24 -8.58 -3.89
CA GLN A 13 -1.30 -9.37 -4.68
C GLN A 13 -0.41 -8.49 -5.56
N TYR A 14 -0.97 -7.45 -6.19
CA TYR A 14 -0.19 -6.54 -7.03
C TYR A 14 0.81 -5.73 -6.23
N ILE A 15 0.48 -5.33 -5.00
CA ILE A 15 1.42 -4.66 -4.09
C ILE A 15 2.59 -5.58 -3.76
N TYR A 16 2.35 -6.84 -3.37
CA TYR A 16 3.44 -7.79 -3.08
C TYR A 16 4.28 -8.13 -4.32
N LYS A 17 3.65 -8.24 -5.49
CA LYS A 17 4.33 -8.47 -6.78
C LYS A 17 5.08 -7.24 -7.32
N THR A 18 5.11 -6.12 -6.59
CA THR A 18 5.98 -4.99 -6.96
C THR A 18 7.46 -5.32 -6.79
N ASN A 19 7.82 -6.30 -5.94
CA ASN A 19 9.20 -6.69 -5.66
C ASN A 19 10.09 -5.48 -5.33
N GLY A 20 9.57 -4.55 -4.52
CA GLY A 20 10.27 -3.35 -4.09
C GLY A 20 10.30 -2.20 -5.10
N LYS A 21 9.64 -2.33 -6.27
CA LYS A 21 9.40 -1.22 -7.19
C LYS A 21 8.44 -0.20 -6.57
N ILE A 22 8.55 1.04 -7.04
CA ILE A 22 7.70 2.14 -6.57
C ILE A 22 6.29 2.00 -7.13
N PHE A 23 5.31 2.22 -6.27
CA PHE A 23 3.89 2.28 -6.63
C PHE A 23 3.22 3.42 -5.86
N SER A 24 2.00 3.80 -6.25
CA SER A 24 1.20 4.75 -5.48
C SER A 24 -0.13 4.14 -5.07
N ALA A 25 -0.60 4.45 -3.87
CA ALA A 25 -1.88 4.01 -3.34
C ALA A 25 -2.72 5.21 -2.90
N VAL A 26 -4.04 5.11 -3.07
CA VAL A 26 -5.03 6.03 -2.51
C VAL A 26 -6.01 5.22 -1.67
N PHE A 27 -6.16 5.59 -0.40
CA PHE A 27 -7.06 4.92 0.53
C PHE A 27 -7.67 5.92 1.51
N THR A 28 -8.82 5.57 2.05
CA THR A 28 -9.48 6.38 3.10
C THR A 28 -8.92 6.02 4.48
N LYS A 29 -8.48 7.03 5.23
CA LYS A 29 -7.99 6.88 6.61
C LYS A 29 -9.15 6.55 7.56
N LYS A 30 -8.83 6.15 8.80
CA LYS A 30 -9.82 5.97 9.88
C LYS A 30 -10.64 7.23 10.15
N ASN A 31 -10.06 8.43 9.94
CA ASN A 31 -10.77 9.70 10.13
C ASN A 31 -11.56 10.17 8.89
N GLY A 32 -11.73 9.33 7.86
CA GLY A 32 -12.54 9.63 6.67
C GLY A 32 -11.83 10.40 5.56
N GLU A 33 -10.68 11.02 5.83
CA GLU A 33 -9.90 11.72 4.81
C GLU A 33 -9.17 10.74 3.87
N LYS A 34 -9.09 11.09 2.59
CA LYS A 34 -8.30 10.36 1.58
C LYS A 34 -6.82 10.63 1.76
N ARG A 35 -6.00 9.58 1.70
CA ARG A 35 -4.55 9.66 1.68
C ARG A 35 -4.02 9.08 0.37
N ARG A 36 -3.27 9.90 -0.36
CA ARG A 36 -2.44 9.48 -1.50
C ARG A 36 -0.99 9.36 -1.03
N MET A 37 -0.32 8.26 -1.37
CA MET A 37 1.10 8.09 -1.05
C MET A 37 1.85 7.30 -2.11
N VAL A 38 3.16 7.58 -2.21
CA VAL A 38 4.11 6.88 -3.07
C VAL A 38 4.97 5.98 -2.19
N CYS A 39 4.93 4.69 -2.47
CA CYS A 39 5.43 3.65 -1.58
C CYS A 39 6.30 2.62 -2.31
N ARG A 40 7.09 1.89 -1.52
CA ARG A 40 7.77 0.67 -1.95
C ARG A 40 7.91 -0.33 -0.81
N GLN A 41 8.18 -1.59 -1.14
CA GLN A 41 8.49 -2.66 -0.18
C GLN A 41 10.00 -2.91 -0.06
N GLY A 42 10.41 -3.61 1.00
CA GLY A 42 11.77 -4.13 1.17
C GLY A 42 12.84 -3.14 1.62
N VAL A 43 12.47 -2.01 2.26
CA VAL A 43 13.44 -0.97 2.65
C VAL A 43 14.09 -1.28 4.01
N ALA A 44 15.15 -2.06 4.01
CA ALA A 44 15.82 -2.48 5.26
C ALA A 44 16.47 -1.32 6.06
N LYS A 45 16.94 -0.26 5.38
CA LYS A 45 17.69 0.86 5.99
C LYS A 45 17.01 1.51 7.22
N TYR A 46 15.68 1.50 7.30
CA TYR A 46 14.91 2.15 8.37
C TYR A 46 14.27 1.15 9.34
N VAL A 47 14.64 -0.12 9.28
CA VAL A 47 14.15 -1.17 10.18
C VAL A 47 15.00 -1.19 11.44
N LYS A 48 14.36 -1.07 12.61
CA LYS A 48 15.04 -0.99 13.92
C LYS A 48 15.31 -2.36 14.56
N GLY A 49 15.03 -3.46 13.87
CA GLY A 49 15.17 -4.84 14.40
C GLY A 49 14.09 -5.26 15.40
N VAL A 50 13.31 -4.33 15.96
CA VAL A 50 12.11 -4.63 16.74
C VAL A 50 10.92 -4.92 15.82
N GLY A 51 10.40 -6.14 15.90
CA GLY A 51 9.21 -6.57 15.16
C GLY A 51 7.93 -5.84 15.59
N LEU A 52 6.87 -6.02 14.80
CA LEU A 52 5.56 -5.48 15.16
C LEU A 52 4.93 -6.29 16.29
N LYS A 53 4.25 -5.62 17.23
CA LYS A 53 3.51 -6.26 18.33
C LYS A 53 2.22 -6.99 17.89
N PHE A 54 1.84 -6.84 16.63
CA PHE A 54 0.64 -7.43 16.04
C PHE A 54 0.96 -7.86 14.61
N LYS A 55 0.18 -8.80 14.07
CA LYS A 55 0.27 -9.21 12.67
C LYS A 55 -0.58 -8.27 11.80
N PRO A 56 0.02 -7.50 10.87
CA PRO A 56 -0.73 -6.59 10.00
C PRO A 56 -1.76 -7.29 9.12
N GLU A 57 -1.45 -8.53 8.71
CA GLU A 57 -2.28 -9.35 7.83
C GLU A 57 -3.65 -9.67 8.43
N GLU A 58 -3.71 -9.91 9.76
CA GLU A 58 -4.96 -10.12 10.50
C GLU A 58 -5.86 -8.87 10.55
N ARG A 59 -5.32 -7.71 10.16
CA ARG A 59 -6.00 -6.40 10.18
C ARG A 59 -6.17 -5.78 8.80
N ASP A 60 -5.93 -6.55 7.74
CA ASP A 60 -5.93 -6.05 6.35
C ASP A 60 -4.98 -4.87 6.13
N LEU A 61 -3.87 -4.86 6.88
CA LEU A 61 -2.85 -3.82 6.80
C LEU A 61 -1.62 -4.35 6.04
N ILE A 62 -1.15 -3.58 5.06
CA ILE A 62 0.11 -3.85 4.38
C ILE A 62 1.15 -2.83 4.82
N GLY A 63 2.23 -3.31 5.44
CA GLY A 63 3.39 -2.50 5.80
C GLY A 63 4.17 -2.08 4.55
N VAL A 64 4.32 -0.78 4.36
CA VAL A 64 5.02 -0.18 3.21
C VAL A 64 5.90 0.97 3.64
N PHE A 65 6.96 1.25 2.88
CA PHE A 65 7.78 2.42 3.11
C PHE A 65 7.26 3.59 2.27
N ASP A 66 6.85 4.68 2.92
CA ASP A 66 6.43 5.93 2.29
C ASP A 66 7.69 6.73 1.91
N MET A 67 7.90 6.91 0.61
CA MET A 67 9.09 7.55 0.06
C MET A 67 9.15 9.05 0.34
N HIS A 68 7.99 9.72 0.49
CA HIS A 68 7.95 11.16 0.79
C HIS A 68 8.20 11.42 2.27
N LYS A 69 7.59 10.62 3.15
CA LYS A 69 7.78 10.77 4.60
C LYS A 69 9.03 10.06 5.13
N LYS A 70 9.69 9.24 4.30
CA LYS A 70 10.84 8.41 4.66
C LYS A 70 10.56 7.56 5.91
N ALA A 71 9.36 6.99 5.99
CA ALA A 71 8.90 6.26 7.16
C ALA A 71 8.02 5.06 6.77
N TYR A 72 8.04 4.02 7.61
CA TYR A 72 7.12 2.91 7.49
C TYR A 72 5.69 3.33 7.86
N ARG A 73 4.73 2.95 7.01
CA ARG A 73 3.30 3.20 7.17
C ARG A 73 2.51 1.96 6.77
N PHE A 74 1.23 1.96 7.12
CA PHE A 74 0.31 0.91 6.70
C PHE A 74 -0.67 1.41 5.65
N ILE A 75 -0.90 0.60 4.62
CA ILE A 75 -2.07 0.69 3.74
C ILE A 75 -3.18 -0.13 4.38
N ASN A 76 -4.36 0.46 4.55
CA ASN A 76 -5.56 -0.31 4.86
C ASN A 76 -6.18 -0.81 3.55
N VAL A 77 -6.17 -2.13 3.33
CA VAL A 77 -6.68 -2.75 2.11
C VAL A 77 -8.21 -2.65 2.04
N LYS A 78 -8.91 -2.66 3.18
CA LYS A 78 -10.38 -2.54 3.22
C LYS A 78 -10.86 -1.22 2.60
N THR A 79 -10.12 -0.15 2.83
CA THR A 79 -10.44 1.21 2.36
C THR A 79 -9.55 1.68 1.21
N LEU A 80 -8.87 0.74 0.54
CA LEU A 80 -8.08 1.04 -0.66
C LEU A 80 -9.02 1.34 -1.83
N GLU A 81 -8.80 2.48 -2.48
CA GLU A 81 -9.65 2.95 -3.59
C GLU A 81 -8.91 2.88 -4.93
N GLN A 82 -7.59 3.11 -4.91
CA GLN A 82 -6.78 3.17 -6.11
C GLN A 82 -5.37 2.65 -5.88
N LEU A 83 -4.88 1.85 -6.82
CA LEU A 83 -3.49 1.40 -6.90
C LEU A 83 -2.92 1.80 -8.27
N LYS A 84 -1.71 2.37 -8.30
CA LYS A 84 -0.97 2.60 -9.54
C LYS A 84 0.38 1.91 -9.46
N THR A 85 0.63 0.99 -10.38
CA THR A 85 1.88 0.25 -10.49
C THR A 85 2.17 -0.04 -11.95
N LYS A 86 3.46 -0.09 -12.34
CA LYS A 86 3.90 -0.31 -13.73
C LYS A 86 3.20 0.61 -14.76
N GLY A 87 2.91 1.85 -14.38
CA GLY A 87 2.23 2.84 -15.24
C GLY A 87 0.70 2.66 -15.36
N ILE A 88 0.13 1.56 -14.87
CA ILE A 88 -1.30 1.26 -14.96
C ILE A 88 -1.99 1.72 -13.67
N THR A 89 -3.17 2.33 -13.81
CA THR A 89 -4.03 2.74 -12.70
C THR A 89 -5.20 1.77 -12.57
N TYR A 90 -5.34 1.21 -11.38
CA TYR A 90 -6.41 0.30 -11.00
C TYR A 90 -7.33 0.97 -9.97
N LYS A 91 -8.64 0.83 -10.16
CA LYS A 91 -9.65 1.13 -9.13
C LYS A 91 -9.97 -0.14 -8.36
N VAL A 92 -10.04 -0.03 -7.04
CA VAL A 92 -10.30 -1.15 -6.14
C VAL A 92 -11.75 -1.09 -5.68
N GLN A 93 -12.48 -2.22 -5.79
CA GLN A 93 -13.89 -2.35 -5.42
C GLN A 93 -14.16 -3.58 -4.54
#